data_AF-A0A133CZT1-F1
#
_entry.id   AF-A0A133CZT1-F1
#
_cell.length_a   1.000
_cell.length_b   1.000
_cell.length_c   1.000
_cell.angle_alpha   90.00
_cell.angle_beta   90.00
_cell.angle_gamma   90.00
#
_symmetry.space_group_name_H-M   'P 1'
#
loop_
_entity.id
_entity.type
_entity.pdbx_description
1 polymer ?
#
loop_
_entity_poly.entity_id
_entity_poly.type
_entity_poly.pdbx_seq_one_letter_code
_entity_poly.pdbx_strand_id
1 'polypeptide(L)'
;MEESFPKAVKVENIANILKVTFENGEVKYVKSHWTEEITDALQFGKKGRGKRKNLLALSRNMWIGTEVTIEADGTVFINGKDRYTPEELWYKGKKSIPEL
;
A
#
# COMPACT_ATOMS: atom_id res chain seq x y z
N MET A 1 -22.06 -5.00 -15.10
CA MET A 1 -20.71 -4.94 -15.69
C MET A 1 -19.76 -5.25 -14.55
N GLU A 2 -19.03 -6.35 -14.60
CA GLU A 2 -17.90 -6.53 -13.67
C GLU A 2 -16.93 -5.39 -13.97
N GLU A 3 -16.74 -4.47 -13.02
CA GLU A 3 -15.67 -3.50 -13.12
C GLU A 3 -14.35 -4.29 -13.06
N SER A 4 -13.74 -4.55 -14.22
CA SER A 4 -12.40 -5.13 -14.26
C SER A 4 -11.37 -4.02 -14.10
N PHE A 5 -10.74 -3.94 -12.94
CA PHE A 5 -9.53 -3.16 -12.74
C PHE A 5 -8.31 -3.95 -13.24
N PRO A 6 -7.29 -3.29 -13.79
CA PRO A 6 -6.12 -3.96 -14.32
C PRO A 6 -5.33 -4.64 -13.19
N LYS A 7 -4.67 -5.75 -13.50
CA LYS A 7 -3.83 -6.47 -12.54
C LYS A 7 -2.52 -5.74 -12.28
N ALA A 8 -2.02 -5.81 -11.03
CA ALA A 8 -0.66 -5.40 -10.74
C ALA A 8 0.33 -6.38 -11.37
N VAL A 9 1.38 -5.87 -12.02
CA VAL A 9 2.43 -6.67 -12.66
C VAL A 9 3.83 -6.37 -12.12
N LYS A 10 4.00 -5.24 -11.44
CA LYS A 10 5.22 -4.88 -10.74
C LYS A 10 4.89 -3.99 -9.55
N VAL A 11 5.54 -4.21 -8.41
CA VAL A 11 5.46 -3.33 -7.25
C VAL A 11 6.85 -3.03 -6.71
N GLU A 12 7.10 -1.76 -6.44
CA GLU A 12 8.34 -1.26 -5.82
C GLU A 12 7.97 -0.53 -4.53
N ASN A 13 8.61 -0.88 -3.41
CA ASN A 13 8.42 -0.17 -2.14
C ASN A 13 9.43 0.98 -2.01
N ILE A 14 8.94 2.21 -2.08
CA ILE A 14 9.73 3.44 -2.02
C ILE A 14 9.40 4.14 -0.69
N ALA A 15 10.10 3.73 0.37
CA ALA A 15 9.94 4.29 1.72
C ALA A 15 8.48 4.24 2.24
N ASN A 16 7.88 3.04 2.27
CA ASN A 16 6.49 2.78 2.71
C ASN A 16 5.39 3.34 1.77
N ILE A 17 5.76 3.74 0.55
CA ILE A 17 4.86 4.02 -0.56
C ILE A 17 5.07 2.93 -1.61
N LEU A 18 3.99 2.26 -2.01
CA LEU A 18 4.02 1.26 -3.06
C LEU A 18 3.83 1.96 -4.40
N LYS A 19 4.83 1.86 -5.28
CA LYS A 19 4.70 2.20 -6.69
C LYS A 19 4.28 0.94 -7.44
N VAL A 20 3.06 0.94 -7.94
CA VAL A 20 2.42 -0.20 -8.60
C VAL A 20 2.35 0.09 -10.09
N THR A 21 2.90 -0.81 -10.90
CA THR A 21 2.69 -0.84 -12.35
C THR A 21 1.63 -1.88 -12.66
N PHE A 22 0.64 -1.49 -13.44
CA PHE A 22 -0.47 -2.31 -13.86
C PHE A 22 -0.26 -2.88 -15.27
N GLU A 23 -0.98 -3.94 -15.62
CA GLU A 23 -0.87 -4.60 -16.93
C GLU A 23 -1.23 -3.69 -18.11
N ASN A 24 -2.05 -2.66 -17.88
CA ASN A 24 -2.38 -1.65 -18.89
C ASN A 24 -1.28 -0.56 -19.04
N GLY A 25 -0.15 -0.70 -18.32
CA GLY A 25 0.97 0.24 -18.35
C GLY A 25 0.83 1.43 -17.40
N GLU A 26 -0.31 1.62 -16.74
CA GLU A 26 -0.46 2.69 -15.75
C GLU A 26 0.41 2.45 -14.53
N VAL A 27 0.89 3.55 -13.95
CA VAL A 27 1.60 3.55 -12.67
C VAL A 27 0.79 4.33 -11.66
N LYS A 28 0.51 3.72 -10.51
CA LYS A 28 -0.09 4.41 -9.37
C LYS A 28 0.77 4.25 -8.13
N TYR A 29 0.66 5.24 -7.25
CA TYR A 29 1.31 5.26 -5.95
C TYR A 29 0.26 5.02 -4.87
N VAL A 30 0.56 4.13 -3.91
CA VAL A 30 -0.35 3.73 -2.84
C VAL A 30 0.39 3.88 -1.51
N LYS A 31 -0.24 4.49 -0.50
CA LYS A 31 0.28 4.44 0.88
C LYS A 31 0.22 3.00 1.36
N SER A 32 1.33 2.45 1.87
CA SER A 32 1.27 1.14 2.51
C SER A 32 0.31 1.16 3.70
N HIS A 33 -0.24 0.00 4.06
CA HIS A 33 -1.05 -0.16 5.25
C HIS A 33 -0.34 0.33 6.51
N TRP A 34 0.98 0.15 6.61
CA TRP A 34 1.78 0.70 7.70
C TRP A 34 1.68 2.23 7.79
N THR A 35 1.85 2.92 6.66
CA THR A 35 1.74 4.38 6.58
C THR A 35 0.33 4.85 6.95
N GLU A 36 -0.71 4.14 6.49
CA GLU A 36 -2.11 4.43 6.87
C GLU A 36 -2.33 4.24 8.38
N GLU A 37 -1.87 3.13 8.95
CA GLU A 37 -2.02 2.85 10.38
C GLU A 37 -1.31 3.88 11.26
N ILE A 38 -0.11 4.29 10.88
CA ILE A 38 0.63 5.35 11.58
C ILE A 38 -0.08 6.70 11.46
N THR A 39 -0.56 7.03 10.26
CA THR A 39 -1.32 8.28 10.04
C THR A 39 -2.59 8.30 10.89
N ASP A 40 -3.33 7.20 10.94
CA ASP A 40 -4.51 7.07 11.79
C ASP A 40 -4.16 7.13 13.27
N ALA A 41 -3.04 6.54 13.70
CA ALA A 41 -2.57 6.57 15.09
C ALA A 41 -2.31 8.00 15.59
N LEU A 42 -1.90 8.91 14.69
CA LEU A 42 -1.70 10.33 14.98
C LEU A 42 -3.02 11.12 15.06
N GLN A 43 -4.14 10.59 14.56
CA GLN A 43 -5.43 11.27 14.60
C GLN A 43 -6.11 11.15 15.98
N PHE A 44 -6.81 12.22 16.36
CA PHE A 44 -7.64 12.23 17.57
C PHE A 44 -8.96 11.46 17.35
N GLY A 45 -9.57 11.00 18.45
CA GLY A 45 -10.87 10.31 18.41
C GLY A 45 -10.77 8.82 18.05
N LYS A 46 -11.85 8.27 17.48
CA LYS A 46 -12.01 6.82 17.28
C LYS A 46 -10.99 6.23 16.30
N LYS A 47 -10.51 7.00 15.31
CA LYS A 47 -9.56 6.53 14.28
C LYS A 47 -8.20 6.14 14.84
N GLY A 48 -7.66 6.90 15.80
CA GLY A 48 -6.39 6.57 16.45
C GLY A 48 -6.50 5.58 17.62
N ARG A 49 -7.72 5.31 18.12
CA ARG A 49 -7.92 4.42 19.27
C ARG A 49 -7.53 2.99 18.88
N GLY A 50 -6.60 2.39 19.65
CA GLY A 50 -6.05 1.05 19.38
C GLY A 50 -4.83 1.02 18.44
N LYS A 51 -4.64 2.06 17.62
CA LYS A 51 -3.48 2.19 16.71
C LYS A 51 -2.31 2.97 17.30
N ARG A 52 -2.53 3.79 18.35
CA ARG A 52 -1.48 4.58 19.04
C ARG A 52 -0.26 3.79 19.51
N LYS A 53 -0.40 2.49 19.80
CA LYS A 53 0.75 1.62 20.12
C LYS A 53 1.79 1.57 18.99
N ASN A 54 1.35 1.75 17.74
CA ASN A 54 2.24 1.75 16.57
C ASN A 54 3.14 2.99 16.55
N LEU A 55 2.80 4.07 17.28
CA LEU A 55 3.66 5.26 17.38
C LEU A 55 5.03 4.94 18.01
N LEU A 56 5.12 3.88 18.81
CA LEU A 56 6.39 3.40 19.38
C LEU A 56 7.35 2.83 18.32
N ALA A 57 6.84 2.56 17.11
CA ALA A 57 7.61 2.01 16.00
C ALA A 57 7.77 3.00 14.83
N LEU A 58 7.51 4.30 15.03
CA LEU A 58 7.63 5.36 14.02
C LEU A 58 9.01 5.40 13.33
N SER A 59 10.07 5.01 14.02
CA SER A 59 11.43 5.02 13.46
C SER A 59 11.71 3.87 12.48
N ARG A 60 10.80 2.90 12.34
CA ARG A 60 10.96 1.76 11.43
C ARG A 60 10.50 2.14 10.02
N ASN A 61 11.46 2.46 9.16
CA ASN A 61 11.25 2.54 7.73
C ASN A 61 11.39 1.15 7.11
N MET A 62 10.26 0.56 6.72
CA MET A 62 10.16 -0.77 6.14
C MET A 62 10.23 -0.68 4.62
N TRP A 63 11.44 -0.52 4.06
CA TRP A 63 11.60 -0.49 2.60
C TRP A 63 12.80 -1.28 2.09
N ILE A 64 13.94 -1.26 2.80
CA ILE A 64 15.09 -2.12 2.48
C ILE A 64 14.75 -3.58 2.76
N GLY A 65 15.02 -4.46 1.78
CA GLY A 65 14.78 -5.89 1.90
C GLY A 65 13.30 -6.29 1.78
N THR A 66 12.44 -5.41 1.25
CA THR A 66 11.03 -5.73 1.01
C THR A 66 10.91 -6.89 0.02
N GLU A 67 10.32 -7.98 0.44
CA GLU A 67 9.89 -9.05 -0.44
C GLU A 67 8.52 -8.71 -1.02
N VAL A 68 8.39 -8.84 -2.34
CA VAL A 68 7.15 -8.60 -3.07
C VAL A 68 6.80 -9.87 -3.81
N THR A 69 5.60 -10.40 -3.56
CA THR A 69 5.01 -11.48 -4.34
C THR A 69 3.75 -10.98 -5.01
N ILE A 70 3.56 -11.31 -6.29
CA ILE A 70 2.36 -10.96 -7.04
C ILE A 70 1.72 -12.26 -7.52
N GLU A 71 0.47 -12.47 -7.17
CA GLU A 71 -0.32 -13.64 -7.59
C GLU A 71 -0.89 -13.44 -9.00
N ALA A 72 -1.38 -14.52 -9.62
CA ALA A 72 -1.89 -14.50 -11.00
C ALA A 72 -3.15 -13.63 -11.20
N ASP A 73 -3.88 -13.36 -10.11
CA ASP A 73 -5.02 -12.45 -10.08
C ASP A 73 -4.61 -10.97 -9.92
N GLY A 74 -3.32 -10.70 -9.69
CA GLY A 74 -2.77 -9.36 -9.42
C GLY A 74 -2.75 -8.98 -7.94
N THR A 75 -3.12 -9.88 -7.02
CA THR A 75 -2.98 -9.68 -5.57
C THR A 75 -1.50 -9.55 -5.21
N VAL A 76 -1.16 -8.54 -4.41
CA VAL A 76 0.22 -8.25 -4.01
C VAL A 76 0.40 -8.57 -2.53
N PHE A 77 1.44 -9.32 -2.21
CA PHE A 77 1.91 -9.55 -0.86
C PHE A 77 3.24 -8.85 -0.62
N ILE A 78 3.30 -8.08 0.46
CA ILE A 78 4.52 -7.47 0.98
C ILE A 78 4.97 -8.29 2.20
N ASN A 79 6.21 -8.79 2.15
CA ASN A 79 6.83 -9.63 3.18
C ASN A 79 5.95 -10.83 3.60
N GLY A 80 5.23 -11.43 2.64
CA GLY A 80 4.39 -12.62 2.81
C GLY A 80 3.17 -12.47 3.73
N LYS A 81 2.89 -11.27 4.26
CA LYS A 81 1.84 -11.05 5.26
C LYS A 81 0.90 -9.91 4.92
N ASP A 82 1.44 -8.83 4.36
CA ASP A 82 0.67 -7.63 4.09
C ASP A 82 0.09 -7.70 2.66
N ARG A 83 -1.22 -7.90 2.57
CA ARG A 83 -1.95 -8.26 1.34
C ARG A 83 -2.70 -7.06 0.79
N TYR A 84 -2.52 -6.78 -0.49
CA TYR A 84 -3.24 -5.76 -1.25
C TYR A 84 -3.98 -6.40 -2.42
N THR A 85 -5.28 -6.14 -2.55
CA THR A 85 -6.06 -6.62 -3.70
C THR A 85 -5.83 -5.72 -4.93
N PRO A 86 -6.03 -6.23 -6.16
CA PRO A 86 -5.99 -5.39 -7.36
C PRO A 86 -6.92 -4.18 -7.28
N GLU A 87 -8.13 -4.40 -6.74
CA GLU A 87 -9.15 -3.39 -6.51
C GLU A 87 -8.64 -2.26 -5.59
N GLU A 88 -8.06 -2.66 -4.46
CA GLU A 88 -7.52 -1.72 -3.48
C GLU A 88 -6.40 -0.88 -4.09
N LEU A 89 -5.43 -1.53 -4.75
CA LEU A 89 -4.30 -0.85 -5.39
C LEU A 89 -4.79 0.13 -6.45
N TRP A 90 -5.83 -0.24 -7.19
CA TRP A 90 -6.39 0.59 -8.24
C TRP A 90 -7.11 1.82 -7.70
N TYR A 91 -7.96 1.66 -6.68
CA TYR A 91 -8.82 2.73 -6.17
C TYR A 91 -8.11 3.63 -5.16
N LYS A 92 -7.24 3.09 -4.30
CA LYS A 92 -6.42 3.91 -3.39
C LYS A 92 -5.26 4.59 -4.13
N GLY A 93 -4.83 4.03 -5.25
CA GLY A 93 -3.71 4.53 -6.03
C GLY A 93 -3.90 5.94 -6.59
N LYS A 94 -2.86 6.75 -6.50
CA LYS A 94 -2.78 8.12 -7.06
C LYS A 94 -1.77 8.19 -8.19
N LYS A 95 -1.91 9.17 -9.09
CA LYS A 95 -1.02 9.29 -10.26
C LYS A 95 0.37 9.80 -9.90
N SER A 96 0.49 10.47 -8.75
CA SER A 96 1.74 11.02 -8.27
C SER A 96 1.82 10.96 -6.74
N ILE A 97 3.04 10.94 -6.19
CA ILE A 97 3.27 10.95 -4.73
C ILE A 97 2.65 12.19 -4.05
N PRO A 98 2.71 13.41 -4.63
CA PRO A 98 2.07 14.59 -4.01
C PRO A 98 0.55 14.50 -3.83
N GLU A 99 -0.13 13.62 -4.57
CA GLU A 99 -1.59 13.42 -4.47
C GLU A 99 -2.00 12.45 -3.35
N LEU A 100 -1.03 11.85 -2.64
CA LEU A 100 -1.25 10.80 -1.63
C LEU A 100 -1.84 11.30 -0.30
#